data_AF-A0A3P6CSC1-F1
#
_entry.id   AF-A0A3P6CSC1-F1
#
_cell.length_a   1.000
_cell.length_b   1.000
_cell.length_c   1.000
_cell.angle_alpha   90.00
_cell.angle_beta   90.00
_cell.angle_gamma   90.00
#
_symmetry.space_group_name_H-M   'P 1'
#
loop_
_entity.id
_entity.type
_entity.pdbx_description
1 polymer ?
#
loop_
_entity_poly.entity_id
_entity_poly.type
_entity_poly.pdbx_seq_one_letter_code
_entity_poly.pdbx_strand_id
1 'polypeptide(L)'
;MSRAEKKQSPPPSPITSLPEDVVVDILARLPISDYPRVSLVSKRFRSLVSSPEIYARRRSSLGCTEHCLYVFLYNCATRVNLPSVGGESACVVDDVLFFYDWSDKELRAYDPERKCWQVVKGLDDLLAEIRRAACCWLQTVSYGGKLVLLYGKGEFSWLTKEVSLEIRKGGQIWGKVYQWCGDHALIAGNFIIRKSLDVVL
;
A
#
# COMPACT_ATOMS: atom_id res chain seq x y z
N MET A 1 -30.64 57.52 0.30
CA MET A 1 -30.97 56.41 -0.63
C MET A 1 -29.71 55.58 -0.82
N SER A 2 -29.57 54.44 -0.14
CA SER A 2 -28.43 53.54 -0.27
C SER A 2 -28.83 52.31 -1.10
N ARG A 3 -28.10 52.10 -2.18
CA ARG A 3 -28.28 51.03 -3.18
C ARG A 3 -27.79 49.71 -2.59
N ALA A 4 -28.68 48.74 -2.41
CA ALA A 4 -28.32 47.38 -2.01
C ALA A 4 -27.65 46.66 -3.19
N GLU A 5 -26.37 46.32 -3.06
CA GLU A 5 -25.67 45.47 -4.01
C GLU A 5 -26.12 44.00 -3.85
N LYS A 6 -26.67 43.45 -4.92
CA LYS A 6 -27.14 42.07 -5.03
C LYS A 6 -25.92 41.17 -5.20
N LYS A 7 -25.56 40.40 -4.16
CA LYS A 7 -24.48 39.39 -4.25
C LYS A 7 -24.86 38.31 -5.26
N GLN A 8 -24.13 38.26 -6.36
CA GLN A 8 -24.26 37.24 -7.39
C GLN A 8 -23.62 35.95 -6.89
N SER A 9 -24.39 34.85 -6.84
CA SER A 9 -23.88 33.52 -6.51
C SER A 9 -22.81 33.09 -7.53
N PRO A 10 -21.74 32.39 -7.12
CA PRO A 10 -20.73 31.92 -8.05
C PRO A 10 -21.37 31.02 -9.12
N PRO A 11 -20.91 31.08 -10.38
CA PRO A 11 -21.43 30.23 -11.45
C PRO A 11 -21.25 28.75 -11.08
N PRO A 12 -22.24 27.89 -11.37
CA PRO A 12 -22.13 26.47 -11.09
C PRO A 12 -20.91 25.90 -11.82
N SER A 13 -20.04 25.23 -11.08
CA SER A 13 -18.86 24.59 -11.65
C SER A 13 -19.28 23.53 -12.67
N PRO A 14 -18.67 23.45 -13.88
CA PRO A 14 -19.12 22.56 -14.96
C PRO A 14 -19.01 21.05 -14.62
N ILE A 15 -18.42 20.69 -13.48
CA ILE A 15 -18.31 19.29 -13.03
C ILE A 15 -19.60 18.81 -12.32
N THR A 16 -20.50 19.72 -11.91
CA THR A 16 -21.77 19.35 -11.27
C THR A 16 -22.90 19.04 -12.24
N SER A 17 -22.71 19.25 -13.55
CA SER A 17 -23.74 18.99 -14.58
C SER A 17 -23.67 17.59 -15.20
N LEU A 18 -22.59 16.83 -14.97
CA LEU A 18 -22.43 15.50 -15.55
C LEU A 18 -23.29 14.45 -14.81
N PRO A 19 -24.02 13.57 -15.54
CA PRO A 19 -24.72 12.42 -14.95
C PRO A 19 -23.79 11.53 -14.12
N GLU A 20 -24.29 10.99 -13.00
CA GLU A 20 -23.48 10.20 -12.07
C GLU A 20 -22.91 8.93 -12.68
N ASP A 21 -23.66 8.28 -13.57
CA ASP A 21 -23.22 7.08 -14.28
C ASP A 21 -21.99 7.36 -15.15
N VAL A 22 -21.91 8.53 -15.80
CA VAL A 22 -20.74 8.91 -16.60
C VAL A 22 -19.55 9.22 -15.68
N VAL A 23 -19.79 9.88 -14.55
CA VAL A 23 -18.72 10.13 -13.56
C VAL A 23 -18.18 8.82 -13.00
N VAL A 24 -19.05 7.87 -12.65
CA VAL A 24 -18.67 6.53 -12.18
C VAL A 24 -17.87 5.78 -13.26
N ASP A 25 -18.24 5.89 -14.53
CA ASP A 25 -17.48 5.28 -15.64
C ASP A 25 -16.07 5.87 -15.76
N ILE A 26 -15.94 7.20 -15.67
CA ILE A 26 -14.65 7.89 -15.68
C ILE A 26 -13.80 7.45 -14.48
N LEU A 27 -14.38 7.44 -13.28
CA LEU A 27 -13.70 7.01 -12.06
C LEU A 27 -13.29 5.54 -12.11
N ALA A 28 -14.12 4.66 -12.68
CA ALA A 28 -13.81 3.24 -12.82
C ALA A 28 -12.62 2.96 -13.74
N ARG A 29 -12.26 3.92 -14.61
CA ARG A 29 -11.09 3.84 -15.52
C ARG A 29 -9.79 4.39 -14.91
N LEU A 30 -9.85 5.12 -13.81
CA LEU A 30 -8.65 5.64 -13.13
C LEU A 30 -8.00 4.53 -12.29
N PRO A 31 -6.68 4.47 -12.11
CA PRO A 31 -6.06 3.57 -11.12
C PRO A 31 -6.64 3.81 -9.71
N ILE A 32 -6.87 2.76 -8.93
CA ILE A 32 -7.40 2.89 -7.55
C ILE A 32 -6.48 3.74 -6.67
N SER A 33 -5.17 3.76 -6.95
CA SER A 33 -4.19 4.62 -6.27
C SER A 33 -4.49 6.11 -6.36
N ASP A 34 -5.25 6.56 -7.36
CA ASP A 34 -5.61 7.98 -7.53
C ASP A 34 -6.90 8.37 -6.80
N TYR A 35 -7.68 7.40 -6.31
CA TYR A 35 -8.94 7.66 -5.61
C TYR A 35 -8.79 8.56 -4.38
N PRO A 36 -7.76 8.41 -3.53
CA PRO A 36 -7.52 9.35 -2.44
C PRO A 36 -7.39 10.80 -2.92
N ARG A 37 -6.66 11.05 -4.02
CA ARG A 37 -6.52 12.39 -4.60
C ARG A 37 -7.84 12.92 -5.15
N VAL A 38 -8.56 12.08 -5.90
CA VAL A 38 -9.86 12.45 -6.48
C VAL A 38 -10.91 12.75 -5.41
N SER A 39 -10.87 12.04 -4.27
CA SER A 39 -11.76 12.27 -3.12
C SER A 39 -11.63 13.66 -2.49
N LEU A 40 -10.52 14.35 -2.73
CA LEU A 40 -10.26 15.69 -2.21
C LEU A 40 -10.86 16.80 -3.07
N VAL A 41 -11.22 16.49 -4.33
CA VAL A 41 -11.73 17.48 -5.30
C VAL A 41 -13.09 18.03 -4.87
N SER A 42 -14.00 17.17 -4.38
CA SER A 42 -15.29 17.59 -3.84
C SER A 42 -15.92 16.53 -2.94
N LYS A 43 -16.91 16.95 -2.15
CA LYS A 43 -17.75 16.03 -1.36
C LYS A 43 -18.45 14.98 -2.25
N ARG A 44 -18.85 15.37 -3.47
CA ARG A 44 -19.49 14.47 -4.44
C ARG A 44 -18.52 13.36 -4.86
N PHE A 45 -17.32 13.72 -5.31
CA PHE A 45 -16.30 12.74 -5.68
C PHE A 45 -15.94 11.84 -4.52
N ARG A 46 -15.77 12.38 -3.30
CA ARG A 46 -15.52 11.60 -2.08
C ARG A 46 -16.59 10.54 -1.84
N SER A 47 -17.87 10.90 -2.01
CA SER A 47 -18.98 9.97 -1.86
C SER A 47 -18.93 8.87 -2.92
N LEU A 48 -18.67 9.24 -4.18
CA LEU A 48 -18.62 8.30 -5.30
C LEU A 48 -17.43 7.33 -5.18
N VAL A 49 -16.22 7.79 -4.86
CA VAL A 49 -15.05 6.89 -4.67
C VAL A 49 -15.18 5.98 -3.45
N SER A 50 -16.07 6.30 -2.51
CA SER A 50 -16.37 5.44 -1.36
C SER A 50 -17.50 4.45 -1.65
N SER A 51 -18.25 4.63 -2.74
CA SER A 51 -19.35 3.75 -3.13
C SER A 51 -18.83 2.42 -3.68
N PRO A 52 -19.47 1.28 -3.36
CA PRO A 52 -19.10 -0.01 -3.95
C PRO A 52 -19.36 -0.07 -5.47
N GLU A 53 -20.17 0.83 -6.02
CA GLU A 53 -20.56 0.84 -7.43
C GLU A 53 -19.38 1.00 -8.41
N ILE A 54 -18.36 1.79 -8.05
CA ILE A 54 -17.18 1.98 -8.90
C ILE A 54 -16.39 0.67 -9.04
N TYR A 55 -16.28 -0.10 -7.95
CA TYR A 55 -15.56 -1.37 -7.92
C TYR A 55 -16.36 -2.44 -8.66
N ALA A 56 -17.69 -2.46 -8.46
CA ALA A 56 -18.59 -3.33 -9.21
C ALA A 56 -18.52 -3.05 -10.72
N ARG A 57 -18.49 -1.77 -11.12
CA ARG A 57 -18.41 -1.37 -12.54
C ARG A 57 -17.06 -1.70 -13.16
N ARG A 58 -15.97 -1.51 -12.42
CA ARG A 58 -14.62 -1.89 -12.84
C ARG A 58 -14.53 -3.38 -13.17
N ARG A 59 -15.06 -4.22 -12.27
CA ARG A 59 -15.09 -5.68 -12.45
C ARG A 59 -16.01 -6.15 -13.57
N SER A 60 -17.23 -5.60 -13.65
CA SER A 60 -18.26 -6.06 -14.58
C SER A 60 -18.11 -5.51 -16.00
N SER A 61 -17.72 -4.24 -16.16
CA SER A 61 -17.74 -3.55 -17.45
C SER A 61 -16.38 -3.45 -18.11
N LEU A 62 -15.30 -3.42 -17.33
CA LEU A 62 -13.94 -3.21 -17.85
C LEU A 62 -13.05 -4.45 -17.69
N GLY A 63 -13.47 -5.43 -16.89
CA GLY A 63 -12.63 -6.59 -16.55
C GLY A 63 -11.32 -6.19 -15.87
N CYS A 64 -11.22 -4.97 -15.34
CA CYS A 64 -10.01 -4.48 -14.70
C CYS A 64 -9.95 -5.08 -13.30
N THR A 65 -8.96 -5.93 -13.09
CA THR A 65 -8.60 -6.47 -11.78
C THR A 65 -7.39 -5.72 -11.25
N GLU A 66 -7.53 -5.02 -10.13
CA GLU A 66 -6.41 -4.33 -9.49
C GLU A 66 -6.09 -4.95 -8.13
N HIS A 67 -4.80 -5.21 -7.91
CA HIS A 67 -4.31 -5.64 -6.61
C HIS A 67 -4.36 -4.46 -5.64
N CYS A 68 -5.05 -4.62 -4.51
CA CYS A 68 -5.16 -3.63 -3.46
C CYS A 68 -4.60 -4.20 -2.17
N LEU A 69 -3.60 -3.52 -1.60
CA LEU A 69 -3.04 -3.89 -0.31
C LEU A 69 -3.88 -3.26 0.81
N TYR A 70 -4.67 -4.08 1.49
CA TYR A 70 -5.35 -3.69 2.72
C TYR A 70 -4.45 -3.93 3.90
N VAL A 71 -4.36 -2.94 4.79
CA VAL A 71 -3.43 -2.92 5.91
C VAL A 71 -4.21 -2.62 7.19
N PHE A 72 -4.17 -3.52 8.17
CA PHE A 72 -4.84 -3.28 9.46
C PHE A 72 -3.90 -2.53 10.41
N LEU A 73 -4.31 -1.31 10.78
CA LEU A 73 -3.54 -0.36 11.57
C LEU A 73 -4.02 -0.31 13.04
N TYR A 74 -3.10 -0.43 13.98
CA TYR A 74 -3.37 -0.32 15.43
C TYR A 74 -2.70 0.93 16.02
N ASN A 75 -3.47 1.83 16.63
CA ASN A 75 -2.91 3.06 17.19
C ASN A 75 -2.16 2.79 18.52
N CYS A 76 -0.87 3.14 18.60
CA CYS A 76 -0.06 2.97 19.79
C CYS A 76 -0.29 4.06 20.86
N ALA A 77 -0.98 5.16 20.51
CA ALA A 77 -1.26 6.26 21.44
C ALA A 77 -2.30 5.88 22.52
N THR A 78 -3.11 4.84 22.27
CA THR A 78 -3.90 4.21 23.33
C THR A 78 -2.96 3.29 24.12
N ARG A 79 -2.42 3.82 25.23
CA ARG A 79 -1.58 3.12 26.21
C ARG A 79 -2.29 1.87 26.74
N VAL A 80 -2.18 0.78 26.01
CA VAL A 80 -2.26 -0.56 26.54
C VAL A 80 -0.97 -1.19 26.07
N ASN A 81 -0.06 -1.45 27.02
CA ASN A 81 1.09 -2.30 26.80
C ASN A 81 0.56 -3.70 26.49
N LEU A 82 0.12 -3.90 25.25
CA LEU A 82 0.12 -5.23 24.70
C LEU A 82 1.60 -5.61 24.59
N PRO A 83 2.02 -6.77 25.09
CA PRO A 83 3.31 -7.30 24.67
C PRO A 83 3.35 -7.20 23.15
N SER A 84 4.47 -6.75 22.62
CA SER A 84 4.78 -6.83 21.19
C SER A 84 4.68 -8.30 20.79
N VAL A 85 3.45 -8.77 20.54
CA VAL A 85 3.19 -10.03 19.88
C VAL A 85 3.75 -9.78 18.49
N GLY A 86 4.95 -10.30 18.26
CA GLY A 86 5.63 -10.29 16.97
C GLY A 86 4.72 -10.98 15.97
N GLY A 87 3.83 -10.20 15.38
CA GLY A 87 2.86 -10.67 14.41
C GLY A 87 3.60 -10.85 13.10
N GLU A 88 3.89 -12.11 12.78
CA GLU A 88 4.15 -12.67 11.46
C GLU A 88 4.54 -11.64 10.39
N SER A 89 5.78 -11.15 10.46
CA SER A 89 6.43 -10.39 9.37
C SER A 89 6.86 -11.31 8.22
N ALA A 90 6.06 -12.34 7.94
CA ALA A 90 6.33 -13.35 6.93
C ALA A 90 5.21 -13.38 5.88
N CYS A 91 5.57 -13.57 4.63
CA CYS A 91 4.62 -13.69 3.52
C CYS A 91 5.07 -14.75 2.54
N VAL A 92 4.12 -15.37 1.83
CA VAL A 92 4.41 -16.30 0.75
C VAL A 92 4.30 -15.57 -0.59
N VAL A 93 5.32 -15.68 -1.43
CA VAL A 93 5.36 -15.19 -2.80
C VAL A 93 5.88 -16.33 -3.68
N ASP A 94 5.14 -16.69 -4.73
CA ASP A 94 5.48 -17.81 -5.63
C ASP A 94 5.88 -19.10 -4.87
N ASP A 95 5.05 -19.51 -3.89
CA ASP A 95 5.26 -20.67 -3.01
C ASP A 95 6.52 -20.65 -2.13
N VAL A 96 7.24 -19.53 -2.11
CA VAL A 96 8.40 -19.31 -1.25
C VAL A 96 7.99 -18.45 -0.06
N LEU A 97 8.24 -18.94 1.16
CA LEU A 97 7.98 -18.19 2.39
C LEU A 97 9.13 -17.23 2.67
N PHE A 98 8.84 -15.94 2.65
CA PHE A 98 9.77 -14.87 3.02
C PHE A 98 9.50 -14.42 4.44
N PHE A 99 10.56 -14.09 5.18
CA PHE A 99 10.46 -13.34 6.43
C PHE A 99 11.72 -12.51 6.64
N TYR A 100 11.59 -11.45 7.42
CA TYR A 100 12.76 -10.68 7.85
C TYR A 100 13.22 -11.12 9.23
N ASP A 101 14.49 -11.50 9.31
CA ASP A 101 15.17 -11.86 10.54
C ASP A 101 15.71 -10.60 11.21
N TRP A 102 15.11 -10.21 12.33
CA TRP A 102 15.53 -9.03 13.10
C TRP A 102 16.86 -9.21 13.83
N SER A 103 17.22 -10.45 14.15
CA SER A 103 18.46 -10.78 14.85
C SER A 103 19.64 -10.62 13.89
N ASP A 104 19.54 -11.25 12.73
CA ASP A 104 20.60 -11.23 11.72
C ASP A 104 20.51 -10.02 10.79
N LYS A 105 19.37 -9.32 10.79
CA LYS A 105 19.06 -8.16 9.93
C LYS A 105 19.10 -8.52 8.45
N GLU A 106 18.58 -9.71 8.13
CA GLU A 106 18.58 -10.30 6.81
C GLU A 106 17.16 -10.65 6.37
N LEU A 107 16.87 -10.47 5.09
CA LEU A 107 15.67 -11.04 4.48
C LEU A 107 15.96 -12.51 4.13
N ARG A 108 15.13 -13.42 4.64
CA ARG A 108 15.27 -14.86 4.44
C ARG A 108 14.12 -15.42 3.63
N ALA A 109 14.42 -16.43 2.83
CA ALA A 109 13.49 -17.19 2.00
C ALA A 109 13.58 -18.67 2.38
N TYR A 110 12.44 -19.31 2.60
CA TYR A 110 12.35 -20.75 2.83
C TYR A 110 12.31 -21.48 1.49
N ASP A 111 13.27 -22.35 1.27
CA ASP A 111 13.25 -23.27 0.14
C ASP A 111 12.52 -24.55 0.59
N PRO A 112 11.27 -24.81 0.14
CA PRO A 112 10.53 -26.00 0.55
C PRO A 112 11.11 -27.29 -0.04
N GLU A 113 11.79 -27.21 -1.19
CA GLU A 113 12.40 -28.38 -1.85
C GLU A 113 13.64 -28.85 -1.08
N ARG A 114 14.49 -27.89 -0.68
CA ARG A 114 15.72 -28.15 0.09
C ARG A 114 15.49 -28.17 1.60
N LYS A 115 14.30 -27.78 2.05
CA LYS A 115 13.89 -27.66 3.45
C LYS A 115 14.84 -26.80 4.28
N CYS A 116 15.33 -25.71 3.70
CA CYS A 116 16.32 -24.85 4.35
C CYS A 116 16.03 -23.36 4.14
N TRP A 117 16.54 -22.54 5.06
CA TRP A 117 16.50 -21.10 4.95
C TRP A 117 17.68 -20.58 4.14
N GLN A 118 17.41 -19.66 3.23
CA GLN A 118 18.42 -18.98 2.43
C GLN A 118 18.31 -17.46 2.60
N VAL A 119 19.44 -16.76 2.56
CA VAL A 119 19.48 -15.30 2.60
C VAL A 119 19.25 -14.74 1.20
N VAL A 120 18.35 -13.76 1.08
CA VAL A 120 18.10 -13.03 -0.16
C VAL A 120 19.22 -12.00 -0.35
N LYS A 121 20.02 -12.16 -1.41
CA LYS A 121 21.19 -11.30 -1.68
C LYS A 121 20.83 -10.07 -2.51
N GLY A 122 21.69 -9.05 -2.53
CA GLY A 122 21.52 -7.86 -3.39
C GLY A 122 20.60 -6.78 -2.80
N LEU A 123 20.27 -6.89 -1.51
CA LEU A 123 19.41 -5.95 -0.79
C LEU A 123 20.19 -5.09 0.22
N ASP A 124 21.52 -5.12 0.18
CA ASP A 124 22.40 -4.52 1.19
C ASP A 124 22.11 -3.04 1.44
N ASP A 125 21.91 -2.26 0.38
CA ASP A 125 21.61 -0.82 0.46
C ASP A 125 20.25 -0.54 1.12
N LEU A 126 19.23 -1.34 0.79
CA LEU A 126 17.90 -1.22 1.38
C LEU A 126 17.92 -1.61 2.86
N LEU A 127 18.61 -2.69 3.20
CA LEU A 127 18.76 -3.13 4.58
C LEU A 127 19.56 -2.10 5.40
N ALA A 128 20.56 -1.45 4.81
CA ALA A 128 21.25 -0.33 5.43
C ALA A 128 20.32 0.89 5.64
N GLU A 129 19.41 1.18 4.71
CA GLU A 129 18.39 2.22 4.87
C GLU A 129 17.45 1.92 6.04
N ILE A 130 16.91 0.71 6.12
CA ILE A 130 16.01 0.26 7.18
C ILE A 130 16.72 0.35 8.54
N ARG A 131 17.99 -0.07 8.61
CA ARG A 131 18.83 0.03 9.82
C ARG A 131 19.01 1.47 10.28
N ARG A 132 19.29 2.40 9.35
CA ARG A 132 19.47 3.82 9.66
C ARG A 132 18.19 4.51 10.12
N ALA A 133 17.04 4.06 9.64
CA ALA A 133 15.74 4.60 10.04
C ALA A 133 15.39 4.30 11.52
N ALA A 134 16.24 3.57 12.26
CA ALA A 134 15.96 3.04 13.60
C ALA A 134 14.58 2.37 13.67
N CYS A 135 14.20 1.77 12.53
CA CYS A 135 12.89 1.20 12.35
C CYS A 135 12.76 -0.03 13.26
N CYS A 136 11.69 -0.10 14.04
CA CYS A 136 11.29 -1.28 14.82
C CYS A 136 10.09 -2.01 14.20
N TRP A 137 9.67 -1.59 13.00
CA TRP A 137 8.47 -2.06 12.32
C TRP A 137 8.76 -2.32 10.84
N LEU A 138 9.00 -3.59 10.49
CA LEU A 138 9.15 -4.06 9.11
C LEU A 138 8.21 -5.25 8.91
N GLN A 139 7.52 -5.24 7.78
CA GLN A 139 6.67 -6.34 7.36
C GLN A 139 6.98 -6.72 5.92
N THR A 140 7.09 -8.03 5.68
CA THR A 140 7.08 -8.59 4.33
C THR A 140 5.63 -8.88 3.94
N VAL A 141 5.23 -8.48 2.73
CA VAL A 141 3.89 -8.73 2.20
C VAL A 141 3.97 -9.17 0.76
N SER A 142 3.03 -10.03 0.35
CA SER A 142 2.78 -10.32 -1.06
C SER A 142 1.80 -9.29 -1.60
N TYR A 143 2.11 -8.69 -2.73
CA TYR A 143 1.23 -7.75 -3.43
C TYR A 143 1.36 -7.98 -4.94
N GLY A 144 0.29 -8.44 -5.60
CA GLY A 144 0.35 -8.71 -7.04
C GLY A 144 1.35 -9.79 -7.42
N GLY A 145 1.55 -10.78 -6.56
CA GLY A 145 2.58 -11.82 -6.75
C GLY A 145 4.02 -11.31 -6.59
N LYS A 146 4.20 -10.09 -6.07
CA LYS A 146 5.52 -9.49 -5.84
C LYS A 146 5.80 -9.39 -4.35
N LEU A 147 7.07 -9.48 -4.00
CA LEU A 147 7.52 -9.25 -2.64
C LEU A 147 7.60 -7.75 -2.37
N VAL A 148 6.92 -7.29 -1.33
CA VAL A 148 6.94 -5.89 -0.91
C VAL A 148 7.34 -5.80 0.56
N LEU A 149 8.24 -4.87 0.85
CA LEU A 149 8.68 -4.52 2.20
C LEU A 149 8.03 -3.21 2.62
N LEU A 150 7.31 -3.25 3.75
CA LEU A 150 6.74 -2.07 4.41
C LEU A 150 7.52 -1.78 5.68
N TYR A 151 8.03 -0.56 5.84
CA TYR A 151 8.73 -0.16 7.06
C TYR A 151 8.51 1.29 7.45
N GLY A 152 8.58 1.56 8.75
CA GLY A 152 8.54 2.91 9.28
C GLY A 152 9.83 3.69 9.04
N LYS A 153 9.71 4.99 8.76
CA LYS A 153 10.80 5.97 8.72
C LYS A 153 10.47 7.12 9.68
N GLY A 154 11.08 7.12 10.86
CA GLY A 154 10.74 8.08 11.92
C GLY A 154 9.39 7.78 12.59
N GLU A 155 8.81 8.76 13.29
CA GLU A 155 7.65 8.50 14.16
C GLU A 155 6.31 8.34 13.41
N PHE A 156 6.19 8.76 12.14
CA PHE A 156 4.89 8.86 11.47
C PHE A 156 4.90 8.65 9.94
N SER A 157 6.01 8.21 9.36
CA SER A 157 6.10 7.96 7.92
C SER A 157 6.33 6.48 7.67
N TRP A 158 5.59 5.92 6.71
CA TRP A 158 5.78 4.56 6.22
C TRP A 158 6.36 4.61 4.81
N LEU A 159 7.27 3.69 4.51
CA LEU A 159 7.84 3.48 3.20
C LEU A 159 7.51 2.07 2.72
N THR A 160 7.29 1.98 1.42
CA THR A 160 7.00 0.73 0.72
C THR A 160 8.06 0.55 -0.35
N LYS A 161 8.67 -0.64 -0.41
CA LYS A 161 9.68 -1.00 -1.40
C LYS A 161 9.31 -2.33 -2.04
N GLU A 162 9.19 -2.35 -3.35
CA GLU A 162 9.03 -3.58 -4.11
C GLU A 162 10.39 -4.25 -4.32
N VAL A 163 10.44 -5.56 -4.13
CA VAL A 163 11.60 -6.41 -4.38
C VAL A 163 11.24 -7.40 -5.47
N SER A 164 11.89 -7.29 -6.61
CA SER A 164 11.86 -8.35 -7.63
C SER A 164 12.87 -9.42 -7.26
N LEU A 165 12.47 -10.68 -7.45
CA LEU A 165 13.26 -11.84 -7.09
C LEU A 165 13.79 -12.53 -8.35
N GLU A 166 15.05 -12.94 -8.33
CA GLU A 166 15.67 -13.73 -9.39
C GLU A 166 16.42 -14.93 -8.78
N ILE A 167 16.20 -16.12 -9.34
CA ILE A 167 16.94 -17.33 -8.98
C ILE A 167 18.16 -17.43 -9.89
N ARG A 168 19.36 -17.42 -9.29
CA ARG A 168 20.64 -17.55 -10.01
C ARG A 168 21.18 -18.98 -9.95
N LYS A 169 22.21 -19.27 -10.76
CA LYS A 169 22.89 -20.57 -10.80
C LYS A 169 23.28 -21.01 -9.37
N GLY A 170 22.94 -22.26 -9.02
CA GLY A 170 23.12 -22.82 -7.68
C GLY A 170 21.89 -22.73 -6.76
N GLY A 171 20.80 -22.10 -7.22
CA GLY A 171 19.57 -21.92 -6.43
C GLY A 171 19.62 -20.71 -5.49
N GLN A 172 20.57 -19.79 -5.69
CA GLN A 172 20.66 -18.57 -4.88
C GLN A 172 19.57 -17.58 -5.28
N ILE A 173 18.84 -17.07 -4.30
CA ILE A 173 17.82 -16.04 -4.49
C ILE A 173 18.45 -14.66 -4.35
N TRP A 174 18.24 -13.82 -5.35
CA TRP A 174 18.69 -12.42 -5.38
C TRP A 174 17.48 -11.50 -5.47
N GLY A 175 17.53 -10.41 -4.73
CA GLY A 175 16.55 -9.34 -4.75
C GLY A 175 17.08 -8.11 -5.48
N LYS A 176 16.21 -7.46 -6.26
CA LYS A 176 16.44 -6.14 -6.83
C LYS A 176 15.35 -5.20 -6.34
N VAL A 177 15.75 -4.09 -5.74
CA VAL A 177 14.83 -3.11 -5.16
C VAL A 177 14.40 -2.13 -6.25
N TYR A 178 13.11 -2.00 -6.44
CA TYR A 178 12.53 -1.01 -7.32
C TYR A 178 11.96 0.14 -6.49
N GLN A 179 12.28 1.36 -6.90
CA GLN A 179 11.67 2.54 -6.31
C GLN A 179 10.24 2.64 -6.81
N TRP A 180 9.28 2.53 -5.89
CA TRP A 180 7.87 2.70 -6.21
C TRP A 180 7.63 4.11 -6.76
N CYS A 181 7.11 4.20 -7.99
CA CYS A 181 6.76 5.47 -8.62
C CYS A 181 5.29 5.79 -8.30
N GLY A 182 5.04 6.29 -7.10
CA GLY A 182 3.71 6.64 -6.64
C GLY A 182 3.76 7.13 -5.20
N ASP A 183 3.44 8.40 -4.98
CA ASP A 183 3.49 9.09 -3.68
C ASP A 183 2.43 8.62 -2.66
N HIS A 184 1.93 7.37 -2.73
CA HIS A 184 0.75 6.95 -1.97
C HIS A 184 1.01 5.71 -1.13
N ALA A 185 1.53 5.96 0.07
CA ALA A 185 1.08 5.33 1.32
C ALA A 185 1.64 6.09 2.54
N LEU A 186 1.64 7.43 2.51
CA LEU A 186 1.90 8.21 3.72
C LEU A 186 0.67 8.14 4.61
N ILE A 187 0.50 7.02 5.32
CA ILE A 187 -0.45 6.96 6.43
C ILE A 187 0.22 7.64 7.61
N ALA A 188 -0.03 8.94 7.77
CA ALA A 188 0.49 9.69 8.89
C ALA A 188 -0.20 9.27 10.20
N GLY A 189 0.56 8.78 11.18
CA GLY A 189 0.10 8.47 12.52
C GLY A 189 0.84 7.30 13.19
N ASN A 190 0.70 7.19 14.51
CA ASN A 190 1.41 6.17 15.32
C ASN A 190 0.67 4.84 15.25
N PHE A 191 0.73 4.17 14.10
CA PHE A 191 -0.01 2.95 13.83
C PHE A 191 0.91 1.75 13.61
N ILE A 192 0.61 0.59 14.19
CA ILE A 192 1.27 -0.68 13.86
C ILE A 192 0.45 -1.39 12.79
N ILE A 193 1.11 -1.83 11.71
CA ILE A 193 0.49 -2.79 10.79
C ILE A 193 0.50 -4.16 11.45
N ARG A 194 -0.68 -4.77 11.61
CA ARG A 194 -0.79 -6.14 12.15
C ARG A 194 -0.98 -7.21 11.09
N LYS A 195 -1.71 -6.88 10.03
CA LYS A 195 -2.04 -7.80 8.95
C LYS A 195 -2.13 -7.01 7.66
N SER A 196 -1.69 -7.65 6.58
CA SER A 196 -1.92 -7.17 5.23
C SER A 196 -2.69 -8.23 4.44
N LEU A 197 -3.47 -7.77 3.48
CA LEU A 197 -4.18 -8.64 2.55
C LEU A 197 -4.08 -8.03 1.16
N ASP A 198 -3.56 -8.80 0.22
CA ASP A 198 -3.65 -8.50 -1.19
C ASP A 198 -5.02 -8.96 -1.69
N VAL A 199 -5.85 -8.00 -2.12
CA VAL A 199 -7.20 -8.26 -2.62
C VAL A 199 -7.24 -7.86 -4.08
N VAL A 200 -7.65 -8.80 -4.92
CA VAL A 200 -7.97 -8.52 -6.32
C VAL A 200 -9.39 -7.95 -6.37
N LEU A 201 -9.51 -6.66 -6.71
CA LEU A 201 -10.80 -5.98 -6.87
C LEU A 201 -11.23 -5.95 -8.32
#